data_AF-A0A7K9AIL9-F1
#
_entry.id   AF-A0A7K9AIL9-F1
#
_cell.length_a   1.000
_cell.length_b   1.000
_cell.length_c   1.000
_cell.angle_alpha   90.00
_cell.angle_beta   90.00
_cell.angle_gamma   90.00
#
_symmetry.space_group_name_H-M   'P 1'
#
loop_
_entity.id
_entity.type
_entity.pdbx_description
1 polymer ?
#
loop_
_entity_poly.entity_id
_entity_poly.type
_entity_poly.pdbx_seq_one_letter_code
_entity_poly.pdbx_strand_id
1 'polypeptide(L)'
;SILDDPDLKDIDPAVLKHCHAAAATCILEAGKHKADKSAISTCLEDCKLDRERIEEFCTEYQCRVHITIVFFSIGRSPLHITDVSWRLEYQIKTNQLHKTYQPSYLVTLNVENSDSGSHPDVSFSCTMEQLQDLVGKLKDAAKSLERATQM
;
A
#
# COMPACT_ATOMS: atom_id res chain seq x y z
N SER A 1 -13.52 -7.63 -30.56
CA SER A 1 -12.63 -6.50 -30.27
C SER A 1 -13.48 -5.26 -30.06
N ILE A 2 -13.07 -4.29 -29.25
CA ILE A 2 -13.85 -3.06 -28.89
C ILE A 2 -14.12 -2.15 -30.12
N LEU A 3 -13.74 -2.60 -31.32
CA LEU A 3 -13.83 -1.93 -32.61
C LEU A 3 -15.05 -2.36 -33.45
N ASP A 4 -15.89 -3.29 -32.98
CA ASP A 4 -17.04 -3.81 -33.73
C ASP A 4 -18.38 -3.15 -33.36
N ASP A 5 -18.36 -2.07 -32.55
CA ASP A 5 -19.57 -1.32 -32.22
C ASP A 5 -19.91 -0.32 -33.34
N PRO A 6 -21.10 -0.39 -33.97
CA PRO A 6 -21.45 0.40 -35.14
C PRO A 6 -21.47 1.92 -34.89
N ASP A 7 -21.57 2.36 -33.63
CA ASP A 7 -21.58 3.77 -33.25
C ASP A 7 -20.18 4.40 -33.13
N LEU A 8 -19.10 3.59 -33.16
CA LEU A 8 -17.71 4.06 -33.01
C LEU A 8 -16.92 4.13 -34.33
N LYS A 9 -17.53 3.83 -35.47
CA LYS A 9 -16.85 3.84 -36.79
C LYS A 9 -16.49 5.23 -37.32
N ASP A 10 -17.13 6.28 -36.83
CA ASP A 10 -16.96 7.66 -37.33
C ASP A 10 -16.01 8.51 -36.47
N ILE A 11 -15.43 7.90 -35.42
CA ILE A 11 -14.56 8.61 -34.48
C ILE A 11 -13.10 8.33 -34.85
N ASP A 12 -12.29 9.38 -34.94
CA ASP A 12 -10.86 9.28 -35.22
C ASP A 12 -10.22 8.26 -34.25
N PRO A 13 -9.58 7.19 -34.75
CA PRO A 13 -8.95 6.16 -33.92
C PRO A 13 -7.89 6.74 -32.96
N ALA A 14 -7.31 7.90 -33.24
CA ALA A 14 -6.42 8.60 -32.31
C ALA A 14 -7.18 9.17 -31.10
N VAL A 15 -8.35 9.78 -31.33
CA VAL A 15 -9.21 10.34 -30.27
C VAL A 15 -9.79 9.22 -29.42
N LEU A 16 -10.19 8.10 -30.04
CA LEU A 16 -10.68 6.93 -29.30
C LEU A 16 -9.61 6.36 -28.35
N LYS A 17 -8.36 6.23 -28.83
CA LYS A 17 -7.23 5.80 -27.99
C LYS A 17 -6.94 6.78 -26.86
N HIS A 18 -7.03 8.08 -27.13
CA HIS A 18 -6.81 9.11 -26.12
C HIS A 18 -7.91 9.07 -25.04
N CYS A 19 -9.18 8.95 -25.42
CA CYS A 19 -10.29 8.79 -24.49
C CYS A 19 -10.16 7.52 -23.65
N HIS A 20 -9.79 6.40 -24.27
CA HIS A 20 -9.55 5.15 -23.54
C HIS A 20 -8.38 5.28 -22.56
N ALA A 21 -7.27 5.91 -22.98
CA ALA A 21 -6.14 6.16 -22.10
C ALA A 21 -6.51 7.08 -20.93
N ALA A 22 -7.23 8.18 -21.20
CA ALA A 22 -7.70 9.10 -20.18
C ALA A 22 -8.65 8.42 -19.18
N ALA A 23 -9.60 7.60 -19.65
CA ALA A 23 -10.49 6.83 -18.80
C ALA A 23 -9.72 5.81 -17.95
N ALA A 24 -8.79 5.06 -18.53
CA ALA A 24 -7.96 4.10 -17.81
C ALA A 24 -7.07 4.79 -16.74
N THR A 25 -6.46 5.93 -17.07
CA THR A 25 -5.68 6.74 -16.12
C THR A 25 -6.56 7.31 -15.00
N CYS A 26 -7.78 7.76 -15.32
CA CYS A 26 -8.74 8.23 -14.32
C CYS A 26 -9.14 7.13 -13.34
N ILE A 27 -9.42 5.91 -13.83
CA ILE A 27 -9.72 4.75 -13.00
C ILE A 27 -8.53 4.40 -12.11
N LEU A 28 -7.31 4.43 -12.67
CA LEU A 28 -6.08 4.11 -11.94
C LEU A 28 -5.80 5.13 -10.83
N GLU A 29 -5.92 6.42 -11.12
CA GLU A 29 -5.65 7.49 -10.16
C GLU A 29 -6.73 7.54 -9.07
N ALA A 30 -8.01 7.32 -9.43
CA ALA A 30 -9.10 7.16 -8.47
C ALA A 30 -8.85 5.97 -7.53
N GLY A 31 -8.39 4.84 -8.06
CA GLY A 31 -8.02 3.65 -7.29
C GLY A 31 -6.83 3.91 -6.35
N LYS A 32 -5.80 4.61 -6.84
CA LYS A 32 -4.61 5.02 -6.06
C LYS A 32 -4.97 5.89 -4.85
N HIS A 33 -5.89 6.83 -5.03
CA HIS A 33 -6.33 7.73 -3.96
C HIS A 33 -7.46 7.16 -3.09
N LYS A 34 -7.93 5.94 -3.36
CA LYS A 34 -9.15 5.37 -2.75
C LYS A 34 -10.31 6.38 -2.79
N ALA A 35 -10.44 7.08 -3.92
CA ALA A 35 -11.40 8.16 -4.06
C ALA A 35 -12.83 7.62 -3.96
N ASP A 36 -13.64 8.28 -3.13
CA ASP A 36 -15.05 7.95 -2.96
C ASP A 36 -15.87 8.33 -4.21
N LYS A 37 -17.06 7.75 -4.34
CA LYS A 37 -18.02 8.03 -5.43
C LYS A 37 -18.21 9.54 -5.66
N SER A 38 -18.27 10.31 -4.58
CA SER A 38 -18.43 11.77 -4.62
C SER A 38 -17.24 12.49 -5.26
N ALA A 39 -16.01 12.12 -4.89
CA ALA A 39 -14.80 12.74 -5.44
C ALA A 39 -14.61 12.43 -6.93
N ILE A 40 -14.93 11.20 -7.34
CA ILE A 40 -14.91 10.78 -8.75
C ILE A 40 -16.00 11.51 -9.53
N SER A 41 -17.22 11.61 -8.97
CA SER A 41 -18.32 12.34 -9.59
C SER A 41 -17.99 13.81 -9.81
N THR A 42 -17.41 14.50 -8.83
CA THR A 42 -17.02 15.92 -8.99
C THR A 42 -15.94 16.10 -10.04
N CYS A 43 -14.94 15.22 -10.10
CA CYS A 43 -13.88 15.26 -11.13
C CYS A 43 -14.45 15.03 -12.54
N LEU A 44 -15.42 14.13 -12.69
CA LEU A 44 -16.06 13.84 -13.97
C LEU A 44 -17.08 14.94 -14.37
N GLU A 45 -17.75 15.57 -13.39
CA GLU A 45 -18.60 16.74 -13.62
C GLU A 45 -17.78 17.94 -14.10
N ASP A 46 -16.57 18.16 -13.55
CA ASP A 46 -15.62 19.17 -14.02
C ASP A 46 -15.14 18.90 -15.48
N CYS A 47 -15.13 17.63 -15.89
CA CYS A 47 -14.84 17.22 -17.27
C CYS A 47 -16.03 17.40 -18.24
N LYS A 48 -17.17 17.95 -17.78
CA LYS A 48 -18.42 18.15 -18.55
C LYS A 48 -19.02 16.84 -19.09
N LEU A 49 -18.88 15.74 -18.37
CA LEU A 49 -19.51 14.47 -18.72
C LEU A 49 -20.97 14.45 -18.25
N ASP A 50 -21.84 13.78 -19.01
CA ASP A 50 -23.25 13.63 -18.66
C ASP A 50 -23.42 12.82 -17.37
N ARG A 51 -24.32 13.28 -16.49
CA ARG A 51 -24.58 12.69 -15.17
C ARG A 51 -24.95 11.21 -15.22
N GLU A 52 -25.63 10.77 -16.29
CA GLU A 52 -25.98 9.37 -16.53
C GLU A 52 -24.73 8.48 -16.73
N ARG A 53 -23.77 8.96 -17.54
CA ARG A 53 -22.48 8.27 -17.78
C ARG A 53 -21.59 8.24 -16.55
N ILE A 54 -21.64 9.30 -15.75
CA ILE A 54 -20.91 9.38 -14.47
C ILE A 54 -21.46 8.33 -13.49
N GLU A 55 -22.78 8.16 -13.43
CA GLU A 55 -23.40 7.18 -12.54
C GLU A 55 -23.11 5.74 -12.96
N GLU A 56 -23.15 5.43 -14.26
CA GLU A 56 -22.72 4.14 -14.80
C GLU A 56 -21.25 3.86 -14.49
N PHE A 57 -20.38 4.83 -14.74
CA PHE A 57 -18.94 4.72 -14.46
C PHE A 57 -18.66 4.52 -12.96
N CYS A 58 -19.35 5.27 -12.09
CA CYS A 58 -19.22 5.10 -10.64
C CYS A 58 -19.72 3.73 -10.16
N THR A 59 -20.78 3.21 -10.79
CA THR A 59 -21.34 1.89 -10.45
C THR A 59 -20.38 0.78 -10.88
N GLU A 60 -19.83 0.85 -12.09
CA GLU A 60 -18.84 -0.12 -12.56
C GLU A 60 -17.51 -0.01 -11.78
N TYR A 61 -17.09 1.22 -11.45
CA TYR A 61 -15.92 1.46 -10.60
C TYR A 61 -16.08 0.78 -9.25
N GLN A 62 -17.20 0.99 -8.53
CA GLN A 62 -17.44 0.37 -7.21
C GLN A 62 -17.37 -1.17 -7.25
N CYS A 63 -17.96 -1.79 -8.29
CA CYS A 63 -17.87 -3.23 -8.48
C CYS A 63 -16.43 -3.71 -8.74
N ARG A 64 -15.59 -2.88 -9.37
CA ARG A 64 -14.20 -3.19 -9.73
C ARG A 64 -13.15 -2.66 -8.73
N VAL A 65 -13.55 -1.96 -7.66
CA VAL A 65 -12.64 -1.48 -6.61
C VAL A 65 -11.86 -2.65 -5.99
N HIS A 66 -12.50 -3.80 -5.77
CA HIS A 66 -11.81 -4.99 -5.26
C HIS A 66 -10.70 -5.47 -6.19
N ILE A 67 -10.94 -5.50 -7.50
CA ILE A 67 -9.96 -5.93 -8.50
C ILE A 67 -8.84 -4.90 -8.62
N THR A 68 -9.16 -3.61 -8.55
CA THR A 68 -8.18 -2.52 -8.66
C THR A 68 -7.25 -2.46 -7.44
N ILE A 69 -7.77 -2.71 -6.23
CA ILE A 69 -6.97 -2.83 -5.01
C ILE A 69 -6.02 -4.02 -5.11
N VAL A 70 -6.50 -5.18 -5.58
CA VAL A 70 -5.66 -6.37 -5.77
C VAL A 70 -4.60 -6.11 -6.85
N PHE A 71 -4.96 -5.48 -7.96
CA PHE A 71 -4.02 -5.14 -9.04
C PHE A 71 -2.96 -4.12 -8.59
N PHE A 72 -3.33 -3.15 -7.76
CA PHE A 72 -2.38 -2.22 -7.13
C PHE A 72 -1.45 -2.93 -6.13
N SER A 73 -1.96 -3.94 -5.43
CA SER A 73 -1.18 -4.77 -4.50
C SER A 73 -0.22 -5.71 -5.23
N ILE A 74 -0.51 -6.05 -6.49
CA ILE A 74 0.40 -6.82 -7.37
C ILE A 74 1.58 -5.95 -7.85
N GLY A 75 1.42 -4.61 -7.91
CA GLY A 75 2.49 -3.68 -8.29
C GLY A 75 3.31 -3.13 -7.13
N ARG A 76 2.72 -3.04 -5.93
CA ARG A 76 3.40 -2.58 -4.71
C ARG A 76 3.65 -3.76 -3.78
N SER A 77 4.85 -4.32 -3.83
CA SER A 77 5.31 -5.22 -2.77
C SER A 77 5.21 -4.47 -1.43
N PRO A 78 4.54 -5.01 -0.39
CA PRO A 78 4.67 -4.46 0.94
C PRO A 78 6.15 -4.44 1.33
N LEU A 79 6.55 -3.46 2.14
CA LEU A 79 7.93 -3.31 2.61
C LEU A 79 8.49 -4.65 3.07
N HIS A 80 9.49 -5.16 2.34
CA HIS A 80 10.07 -6.46 2.61
C HIS A 80 11.23 -6.26 3.58
N ILE A 81 11.12 -6.83 4.78
CA ILE A 81 12.24 -6.86 5.73
C ILE A 81 13.22 -7.92 5.22
N THR A 82 14.38 -7.49 4.73
CA THR A 82 15.39 -8.41 4.18
C THR A 82 16.34 -8.93 5.24
N ASP A 83 16.67 -8.10 6.22
CA ASP A 83 17.65 -8.45 7.24
C ASP A 83 17.35 -7.76 8.58
N VAL A 84 17.88 -8.34 9.66
CA VAL A 84 17.70 -7.83 11.03
C VAL A 84 19.05 -7.77 11.72
N SER A 85 19.47 -6.57 12.08
CA SER A 85 20.68 -6.31 12.85
C SER A 85 20.33 -5.96 14.29
N TRP A 86 20.97 -6.59 15.27
CA TRP A 86 20.74 -6.29 16.68
C TRP A 86 22.05 -6.11 17.44
N ARG A 87 22.02 -5.25 18.47
CA ARG A 87 23.16 -5.01 19.37
C ARG A 87 22.67 -4.83 20.80
N LEU A 88 23.47 -5.29 21.75
CA LEU A 88 23.23 -5.05 23.18
C LEU A 88 23.97 -3.77 23.57
N GLU A 89 23.23 -2.75 23.96
CA GLU A 89 23.74 -1.50 24.52
C GLU A 89 23.66 -1.54 26.04
N TYR A 90 24.74 -1.13 26.71
CA TYR A 90 24.79 -1.05 28.15
C TYR A 90 24.97 0.41 28.57
N GLN A 91 23.89 1.03 29.03
CA GLN A 91 23.95 2.43 29.44
C GLN A 91 24.42 2.53 30.89
N ILE A 92 25.63 3.05 31.09
CA ILE A 92 26.16 3.35 32.43
C ILE A 92 25.93 4.85 32.70
N LYS A 93 24.81 5.18 33.34
CA LYS A 93 24.59 6.54 33.87
C LYS A 93 25.07 6.61 35.32
N THR A 94 26.14 7.37 35.55
CA THR A 94 26.65 7.66 36.90
C THR A 94 26.25 9.08 37.28
N ASN A 95 25.12 9.22 37.96
CA ASN A 95 24.79 10.46 38.68
C ASN A 95 24.97 10.17 40.18
N GLN A 96 25.53 11.10 40.94
CA GLN A 96 26.10 10.84 42.28
C GLN A 96 25.13 10.26 43.33
N LEU A 97 23.83 10.16 43.03
CA LEU A 97 22.82 9.62 43.93
C LEU A 97 22.22 8.28 43.48
N HIS A 98 22.13 7.96 42.18
CA HIS A 98 21.50 6.73 41.65
C HIS A 98 22.33 6.17 40.49
N LYS A 99 22.88 4.96 40.66
CA LYS A 99 23.51 4.19 39.57
C LYS A 99 22.44 3.34 38.90
N THR A 100 22.01 3.71 37.69
CA THR A 100 21.09 2.88 36.90
C THR A 100 21.89 2.11 35.87
N TYR A 101 22.03 0.80 36.10
CA TYR A 101 22.62 -0.15 35.17
C TYR A 101 21.49 -0.79 34.37
N GLN A 102 21.21 -0.29 33.16
CA GLN A 102 20.11 -0.81 32.36
C GLN A 102 20.61 -1.34 31.01
N PRO A 103 20.54 -2.66 30.76
CA PRO A 103 20.77 -3.21 29.43
C PRO A 103 19.61 -2.83 28.50
N SER A 104 19.93 -2.42 27.28
CA SER A 104 18.96 -2.13 26.22
C SER A 104 19.39 -2.86 24.95
N TYR A 105 18.44 -3.42 24.22
CA TYR A 105 18.70 -4.04 22.93
C TYR A 105 18.31 -3.04 21.85
N LEU A 106 19.27 -2.67 21.00
CA LEU A 106 19.01 -1.90 19.79
C LEU A 106 18.81 -2.86 18.63
N VAL A 107 17.62 -2.87 18.05
CA VAL A 107 17.25 -3.70 16.89
C VAL A 107 17.01 -2.79 15.70
N THR A 108 17.57 -3.15 14.55
CA THR A 108 17.42 -2.45 13.26
C THR A 108 16.92 -3.44 12.23
N LEU A 109 15.76 -3.14 11.65
CA LEU A 109 15.14 -3.91 10.58
C LEU A 109 15.49 -3.24 9.25
N ASN A 110 16.22 -3.97 8.41
CA ASN A 110 16.61 -3.50 7.09
C ASN A 110 15.46 -3.75 6.12
N VAL A 111 15.00 -2.70 5.45
CA VAL A 111 13.82 -2.75 4.59
C VAL A 111 14.23 -2.52 3.14
N GLU A 112 14.03 -3.52 2.29
CA GLU A 112 14.25 -3.40 0.85
C GLU A 112 12.94 -3.04 0.16
N ASN A 113 13.01 -2.06 -0.75
CA ASN A 113 11.88 -1.63 -1.56
C ASN A 113 12.23 -1.71 -3.05
N SER A 114 11.36 -2.36 -3.81
CA SER A 114 11.36 -2.47 -5.27
C SER A 114 11.13 -1.11 -5.97
N ASP A 115 10.45 -0.18 -5.29
CA ASP A 115 9.97 1.08 -5.85
C ASP A 115 10.79 2.26 -5.34
N SER A 116 11.90 2.58 -6.04
CA SER A 116 12.57 3.88 -6.20
C SER A 116 12.71 4.88 -5.02
N GLY A 117 12.51 4.45 -3.79
CA GLY A 117 12.69 5.25 -2.58
C GLY A 117 13.26 4.36 -1.48
N SER A 118 14.51 4.64 -1.10
CA SER A 118 15.12 4.07 0.11
C SER A 118 14.26 4.49 1.30
N HIS A 119 13.43 3.58 1.79
CA HIS A 119 12.80 3.76 3.08
C HIS A 119 13.91 3.66 4.14
N PRO A 120 13.90 4.53 5.16
CA PRO A 120 14.88 4.43 6.23
C PRO A 120 14.69 3.11 6.98
N ASP A 121 15.79 2.46 7.32
CA ASP A 121 15.79 1.27 8.18
C ASP A 121 15.07 1.58 9.50
N VAL A 122 14.31 0.60 9.99
CA VAL A 122 13.52 0.78 11.20
C VAL A 122 14.36 0.37 12.40
N SER A 123 14.92 1.35 13.12
CA SER A 123 15.68 1.12 14.36
C SER A 123 14.86 1.46 15.61
N PHE A 124 14.85 0.56 16.58
CA PHE A 124 14.23 0.78 17.90
C PHE A 124 15.04 0.13 19.02
N SER A 125 14.99 0.73 20.20
CA SER A 125 15.57 0.19 21.44
C SER A 125 14.49 -0.47 22.29
N CYS A 126 14.73 -1.67 22.80
CA CYS A 126 13.79 -2.39 23.66
C CYS A 126 14.47 -3.04 24.88
N THR A 127 13.70 -3.34 25.93
CA THR A 127 14.15 -4.16 27.06
C THR A 127 14.10 -5.65 26.71
N MET A 128 14.72 -6.50 27.54
CA MET A 128 14.65 -7.96 27.37
C MET A 128 13.21 -8.49 27.30
N GLU A 129 12.33 -7.97 28.17
CA GLU A 129 10.92 -8.38 28.22
C GLU A 129 10.17 -7.99 26.94
N GLN A 130 10.41 -6.77 26.44
CA GLN A 130 9.82 -6.29 25.19
C GLN A 130 10.34 -7.07 23.99
N LEU A 131 11.61 -7.47 23.98
CA LEU A 131 12.18 -8.30 22.93
C LEU A 131 11.54 -9.71 22.93
N GLN A 132 11.34 -10.31 24.11
CA GLN A 132 10.67 -11.60 24.24
C GLN A 132 9.22 -11.55 23.75
N ASP A 133 8.47 -10.50 24.13
CA ASP A 133 7.10 -10.28 23.66
C ASP A 133 7.03 -10.10 22.13
N LEU A 134 7.96 -9.32 21.54
CA LEU A 134 8.06 -9.14 20.10
C LEU A 134 8.29 -10.47 19.37
N VAL A 135 9.25 -11.26 19.83
CA VAL A 135 9.54 -12.59 19.24
C VAL A 135 8.36 -13.54 19.40
N GLY A 136 7.66 -13.50 20.54
CA GLY A 136 6.44 -14.27 20.77
C GLY A 136 5.35 -13.93 19.76
N LYS A 137 5.04 -12.65 19.60
CA LYS A 137 4.04 -12.16 18.64
C LYS A 137 4.39 -12.52 17.19
N LEU A 138 5.67 -12.42 16.81
CA LEU A 138 6.13 -12.81 15.48
C LEU A 138 5.93 -14.31 15.22
N LYS A 139 6.22 -15.17 16.21
CA LYS A 139 5.96 -16.62 16.10
C LYS A 139 4.48 -16.94 15.98
N ASP A 140 3.63 -16.25 16.72
CA ASP A 140 2.18 -16.46 16.66
C ASP A 140 1.61 -15.98 15.33
N ALA A 141 2.09 -14.86 14.80
CA ALA A 141 1.74 -14.38 13.46
C ALA A 141 2.15 -15.38 12.37
N ALA A 142 3.36 -15.94 12.44
CA ALA A 142 3.83 -16.98 11.52
C ALA A 142 2.93 -18.22 11.55
N LYS A 143 2.61 -18.74 12.74
CA LYS A 143 1.67 -19.86 12.91
C LYS A 143 0.26 -19.54 12.40
N SER A 144 -0.19 -18.30 12.54
CA SER A 144 -1.49 -17.87 12.02
C SER A 144 -1.50 -17.86 10.50
N LEU A 145 -0.41 -17.43 9.87
CA LEU A 145 -0.25 -17.45 8.43
C LEU A 145 -0.25 -18.88 7.89
N GLU A 146 0.53 -19.78 8.51
CA GLU A 146 0.58 -21.21 8.13
C GLU A 146 -0.81 -21.86 8.10
N ARG A 147 -1.62 -21.59 9.13
CA ARG A 147 -3.01 -22.08 9.20
C ARG A 147 -3.90 -21.52 8.09
N ALA A 148 -3.72 -20.25 7.73
CA ALA A 148 -4.52 -19.60 6.68
C ALA A 148 -4.16 -20.11 5.28
N THR A 149 -2.91 -20.51 5.04
CA THR A 149 -2.46 -21.10 3.77
C THR A 149 -2.80 -22.59 3.59
N GLN A 150 -3.23 -23.28 4.64
CA GLN A 150 -3.69 -24.67 4.59
C GLN A 150 -5.21 -24.82 4.34
N MET A 151 -5.92 -23.70 4.13
CA MET A 151 -7.33 -23.68 3.72
C MET A 151 -7.48 -23.64 2.20
#